data_AF-Q0HQA2-F1
#
_entry.id   AF-Q0HQA2-F1
#
_cell.length_a   1.000
_cell.length_b   1.000
_cell.length_c   1.000
_cell.angle_alpha   90.00
_cell.angle_beta   90.00
_cell.angle_gamma   90.00
#
_symmetry.space_group_name_H-M   'P 1'
#
loop_
_entity.id
_entity.type
_entity.pdbx_description
1 polymer ?
#
loop_
_entity_poly.entity_id
_entity_poly.type
_entity_poly.pdbx_seq_one_letter_code
_entity_poly.pdbx_strand_id
1 'polypeptide(L)'
;MRWLAWLVVCGYLSGCAAVTSRMGADSTWGHSFSSVQTAVDNGEECVVISAISAPPLLLFTVPLTLVDMGGSLVVDAVMLPVDLAITPSNPELRTPRSMFCRYNYSI
;
A
#
# COMPACT_ATOMS: atom_id res chain seq x y z
N MET A 1 13.40 20.73 -14.29
CA MET A 1 13.90 20.12 -13.03
C MET A 1 12.81 19.87 -11.99
N ARG A 2 11.96 20.85 -11.63
CA ARG A 2 10.89 20.66 -10.61
C ARG A 2 9.90 19.53 -10.93
N TRP A 3 9.48 19.39 -12.19
CA TRP A 3 8.57 18.33 -12.63
C TRP A 3 9.18 16.92 -12.58
N LEU A 4 10.47 16.80 -12.87
CA LEU A 4 11.23 15.55 -12.75
C LEU A 4 11.38 15.16 -11.28
N ALA A 5 11.68 16.11 -10.40
CA ALA A 5 11.70 15.86 -8.96
C ALA A 5 10.31 15.44 -8.43
N TRP A 6 9.24 16.07 -8.90
CA TRP A 6 7.86 15.66 -8.58
C TRP A 6 7.52 14.26 -9.09
N LEU A 7 7.89 13.92 -10.32
CA LEU A 7 7.69 12.56 -10.86
C LEU A 7 8.53 11.52 -10.12
N VAL A 8 9.75 11.86 -9.73
CA VAL A 8 10.61 10.97 -8.93
C VAL A 8 10.04 10.81 -7.52
N VAL A 9 9.57 11.88 -6.87
CA VAL A 9 8.94 11.82 -5.54
C VAL A 9 7.61 11.06 -5.61
N CYS A 10 6.77 11.32 -6.60
CA CYS A 10 5.54 10.55 -6.83
C CYS A 10 5.85 9.09 -7.15
N GLY A 11 6.88 8.80 -7.95
CA GLY A 11 7.33 7.44 -8.26
C GLY A 11 7.92 6.70 -7.06
N TYR A 12 8.62 7.41 -6.17
CA TYR A 12 9.19 6.86 -4.93
C TYR A 12 8.13 6.64 -3.84
N LEU A 13 7.02 7.38 -3.89
CA LEU A 13 5.89 7.27 -2.97
C LEU A 13 4.73 6.42 -3.53
N SER A 14 4.71 6.15 -4.83
CA SER A 14 3.70 5.33 -5.49
C SER A 14 4.05 3.85 -5.41
N GLY A 15 3.15 3.03 -4.88
CA GLY A 15 3.31 1.58 -4.88
C GLY A 15 4.22 1.05 -3.79
N CYS A 16 4.41 1.80 -2.69
CA CYS A 16 5.03 1.27 -1.48
C CYS A 16 4.26 0.03 -1.00
N ALA A 17 2.93 0.08 -1.02
CA ALA A 17 2.09 -1.06 -0.72
C ALA A 17 2.26 -2.22 -1.72
N ALA A 18 2.62 -1.94 -2.97
CA ALA A 18 2.92 -2.97 -3.97
C ALA A 18 4.27 -3.67 -3.74
N VAL A 19 5.24 -2.95 -3.17
CA VAL A 19 6.51 -3.55 -2.74
C VAL A 19 6.29 -4.38 -1.48
N THR A 20 5.63 -3.82 -0.47
CA THR A 20 5.45 -4.51 0.83
C THR A 20 4.53 -5.72 0.75
N SER A 21 3.49 -5.70 -0.10
CA SER A 21 2.63 -6.86 -0.33
C SER A 21 3.35 -8.03 -0.98
N ARG A 22 4.44 -7.80 -1.72
CA ARG A 22 5.13 -8.84 -2.50
C ARG A 22 6.51 -9.23 -1.98
N MET A 23 6.94 -8.63 -0.88
CA MET A 23 8.23 -8.91 -0.24
C MET A 23 8.05 -9.51 1.16
N GLY A 24 9.01 -10.34 1.57
CA GLY A 24 9.05 -10.94 2.90
C GLY A 24 8.30 -12.27 3.01
N ALA A 25 8.23 -12.80 4.23
CA ALA A 25 7.62 -14.10 4.51
C ALA A 25 6.08 -14.09 4.40
N ASP A 26 5.46 -12.91 4.55
CA ASP A 26 4.02 -12.70 4.46
C ASP A 26 3.62 -12.11 3.08
N SER A 27 4.33 -12.47 2.01
CA SER A 27 4.00 -12.01 0.66
C SER A 27 2.64 -12.53 0.22
N THR A 28 1.85 -11.69 -0.42
CA THR A 28 0.50 -11.99 -0.92
C THR A 28 0.48 -12.39 -2.39
N TRP A 29 1.58 -12.95 -2.90
CA TRP A 29 1.61 -13.56 -4.24
C TRP A 29 0.50 -14.60 -4.38
N GLY A 30 -0.18 -14.60 -5.52
CA GLY A 30 -1.32 -15.49 -5.75
C GLY A 30 -2.67 -14.87 -5.36
N HIS A 31 -2.67 -13.68 -4.76
CA HIS A 31 -3.88 -12.92 -4.43
C HIS A 31 -4.07 -11.75 -5.38
N SER A 32 -5.12 -11.81 -6.19
CA SER A 32 -5.48 -10.72 -7.11
C SER A 32 -5.76 -9.42 -6.35
N PHE A 33 -5.15 -8.33 -6.81
CA PHE A 33 -5.34 -6.98 -6.25
C PHE A 33 -4.93 -6.81 -4.77
N SER A 34 -4.03 -7.66 -4.28
CA SER A 34 -3.58 -7.62 -2.88
C SER A 34 -2.72 -6.38 -2.56
N SER A 35 -2.01 -5.81 -3.53
CA SER A 35 -1.27 -4.55 -3.33
C SER A 35 -2.21 -3.39 -3.07
N VAL A 36 -3.31 -3.29 -3.84
CA VAL A 36 -4.33 -2.26 -3.65
C VAL A 36 -4.96 -2.39 -2.29
N GLN A 37 -5.31 -3.60 -1.87
CA GLN A 37 -5.90 -3.81 -0.54
C GLN A 37 -4.91 -3.41 0.57
N THR A 38 -3.63 -3.73 0.40
CA THR A 38 -2.56 -3.29 1.32
C THR A 38 -2.46 -1.76 1.38
N ALA A 39 -2.59 -1.07 0.25
CA ALA A 39 -2.56 0.38 0.18
C ALA A 39 -3.77 1.03 0.89
N VAL A 40 -4.94 0.40 0.79
CA VAL A 40 -6.16 0.83 1.48
C VAL A 40 -6.01 0.67 2.99
N ASP A 41 -5.67 -0.53 3.47
CA ASP A 41 -5.53 -0.81 4.90
C ASP A 41 -4.46 0.10 5.54
N ASN A 42 -3.30 0.21 4.90
CA ASN A 42 -2.22 1.08 5.37
C ASN A 42 -2.63 2.56 5.33
N GLY A 43 -3.38 2.97 4.30
CA GLY A 43 -3.85 4.34 4.15
C GLY A 43 -4.88 4.75 5.19
N GLU A 44 -5.81 3.85 5.52
CA GLU A 44 -6.79 4.05 6.60
C GLU A 44 -6.07 4.28 7.93
N GLU A 45 -5.14 3.39 8.28
CA GLU A 45 -4.34 3.49 9.51
C GLU A 45 -3.52 4.79 9.56
N CYS A 46 -2.87 5.19 8.45
CA CYS A 46 -2.14 6.46 8.39
C CYS A 46 -3.07 7.67 8.56
N VAL A 47 -4.28 7.63 8.01
CA VAL A 47 -5.27 8.71 8.14
C VAL A 47 -5.76 8.81 9.58
N VAL A 48 -6.07 7.68 10.23
CA VAL A 48 -6.47 7.64 11.65
C VAL A 48 -5.36 8.21 12.54
N ILE A 49 -4.12 7.75 12.37
CA ILE A 49 -2.95 8.27 13.10
C ILE A 49 -2.81 9.77 12.87
N SER A 50 -2.93 10.24 11.63
CA SER A 50 -2.84 11.67 11.31
C SER A 50 -3.94 12.47 11.99
N ALA A 51 -5.18 11.99 11.96
CA ALA A 51 -6.32 12.66 12.57
C ALA A 51 -6.18 12.80 14.10
N ILE A 52 -5.62 11.78 14.76
CA ILE A 52 -5.49 11.77 16.22
C ILE A 52 -4.23 12.52 16.69
N SER A 53 -3.09 12.28 16.04
CA SER A 53 -1.79 12.78 16.51
C SER A 53 -1.42 14.17 15.99
N ALA A 54 -1.79 14.48 14.75
CA ALA A 54 -1.44 15.74 14.10
C ALA A 54 -2.39 16.04 12.93
N PRO A 55 -3.62 16.53 13.20
CA PRO A 55 -4.66 16.73 12.19
C PRO A 55 -4.22 17.50 10.92
N PRO A 56 -3.32 18.51 10.98
CA PRO A 56 -2.82 19.17 9.77
C PRO A 56 -2.13 18.25 8.77
N LEU A 57 -1.61 17.09 9.21
CA LEU A 57 -0.99 16.10 8.32
C LEU A 57 -1.99 15.45 7.36
N LEU A 58 -3.30 15.51 7.64
CA LEU A 58 -4.34 14.98 6.74
C LEU A 58 -4.28 15.59 5.34
N LEU A 59 -3.85 16.85 5.22
CA LEU A 59 -3.66 17.53 3.93
C LEU A 59 -2.61 16.86 3.04
N PHE A 60 -1.70 16.09 3.64
CA PHE A 60 -0.65 15.37 2.93
C PHE A 60 -0.91 13.87 2.92
N THR A 61 -1.42 13.29 4.01
CA THR A 61 -1.62 11.84 4.08
C THR A 61 -2.72 11.35 3.15
N VAL A 62 -3.85 12.07 3.03
CA VAL A 62 -4.92 11.69 2.08
C VAL A 62 -4.45 11.67 0.62
N PRO A 63 -3.80 12.72 0.06
CA PRO A 63 -3.33 12.64 -1.32
C PRO A 63 -2.20 11.60 -1.51
N LEU A 64 -1.34 11.39 -0.50
CA LEU A 64 -0.30 10.36 -0.57
C LEU A 64 -0.89 8.95 -0.62
N THR A 65 -1.91 8.66 0.19
CA THR A 65 -2.56 7.34 0.17
C THR A 65 -3.28 7.09 -1.15
N LEU A 66 -3.92 8.11 -1.74
CA LEU A 66 -4.50 8.00 -3.08
C LEU A 66 -3.46 7.68 -4.17
N VAL A 67 -2.28 8.31 -4.10
CA VAL A 67 -1.17 8.02 -5.04
C VAL A 67 -0.64 6.60 -4.84
N ASP A 68 -0.52 6.12 -3.60
CA ASP A 68 -0.08 4.75 -3.31
C ASP A 68 -1.09 3.69 -3.78
N MET A 69 -2.39 3.94 -3.58
CA MET A 69 -3.47 3.10 -4.12
C MET A 69 -3.43 3.06 -5.64
N GLY A 70 -3.25 4.21 -6.30
CA GLY A 70 -3.15 4.30 -7.76
C GLY A 70 -1.94 3.55 -8.31
N GLY A 71 -0.77 3.70 -7.68
CA GLY A 71 0.44 2.96 -8.04
C GLY A 71 0.25 1.45 -7.85
N SER A 72 -0.33 1.06 -6.72
CA SER A 72 -0.63 -0.35 -6.41
C SER A 72 -1.61 -0.97 -7.39
N LEU A 73 -2.61 -0.21 -7.86
CA LEU A 73 -3.55 -0.67 -8.88
C LEU A 73 -2.85 -0.98 -10.20
N VAL A 74 -1.96 -0.10 -10.66
CA VAL A 74 -1.18 -0.33 -11.89
C VAL A 74 -0.33 -1.58 -11.73
N VAL A 75 0.33 -1.73 -10.59
CA VAL A 75 1.22 -2.85 -10.32
C VAL A 75 0.48 -4.17 -10.17
N ASP A 76 -0.72 -4.18 -9.59
CA ASP A 76 -1.61 -5.35 -9.56
C ASP A 76 -2.17 -5.69 -10.93
N ALA A 77 -2.58 -4.71 -11.72
CA ALA A 77 -3.06 -4.96 -13.08
C ALA A 77 -1.97 -5.61 -13.97
N VAL A 78 -0.72 -5.15 -13.83
CA VAL A 78 0.42 -5.72 -14.58
C VAL A 78 0.78 -7.12 -14.10
N MET A 79 0.74 -7.39 -12.79
CA MET A 79 1.10 -8.70 -12.24
C MET A 79 -0.07 -9.68 -12.12
N LEU A 80 -1.30 -9.27 -12.47
CA LEU A 80 -2.47 -10.13 -12.43
C LEU A 80 -2.26 -11.51 -13.10
N PRO A 81 -1.58 -11.62 -14.26
CA PRO A 81 -1.30 -12.94 -14.85
C PRO A 81 -0.42 -13.82 -13.96
N VAL A 82 0.53 -13.22 -13.23
CA VAL A 82 1.42 -13.92 -12.29
C VAL A 82 0.63 -14.33 -11.06
N ASP A 83 -0.20 -13.45 -10.51
CA ASP A 83 -1.06 -13.76 -9.36
C ASP A 83 -2.08 -14.86 -9.66
N LEU A 84 -2.56 -14.97 -10.90
CA LEU A 84 -3.43 -16.08 -11.28
C LEU A 84 -2.69 -17.41 -11.51
N ALA A 85 -1.38 -17.36 -11.78
CA ALA A 85 -0.56 -18.54 -12.03
C ALA A 85 0.06 -19.13 -10.75
N ILE A 86 0.17 -18.34 -9.69
CA ILE A 86 0.75 -18.74 -8.40
C ILE A 86 -0.36 -19.13 -7.44
N THR A 87 -0.24 -20.29 -6.78
CA THR A 87 -1.13 -20.65 -5.67
C THR A 87 -0.67 -19.91 -4.42
N PRO A 88 -1.56 -19.18 -3.72
CA PRO A 88 -1.18 -18.41 -2.55
C PRO A 88 -0.67 -19.33 -1.44
N SER A 89 0.44 -18.92 -0.80
CA SER A 89 1.05 -19.64 0.32
C SER A 89 0.13 -19.69 1.54
N ASN A 90 -0.65 -18.63 1.75
CA ASN A 90 -1.71 -18.56 2.75
C ASN A 90 -2.98 -18.00 2.10
N PRO A 91 -4.05 -18.80 1.91
CA PRO A 91 -5.26 -18.37 1.22
C PRO A 91 -6.10 -17.36 2.01
N GLU A 92 -5.87 -17.22 3.32
CA GLU A 92 -6.59 -16.25 4.16
C GLU A 92 -5.87 -14.90 4.25
N LEU A 93 -4.58 -14.85 3.87
CA LEU A 93 -3.76 -13.65 3.99
C LEU A 93 -3.96 -12.72 2.79
N ARG A 94 -4.82 -11.71 2.96
CA ARG A 94 -5.12 -10.73 1.89
C ARG A 94 -4.18 -9.52 1.87
N THR A 95 -3.61 -9.17 3.02
CA THR A 95 -2.66 -8.08 3.19
C THR A 95 -1.48 -8.54 4.07
N PRO A 96 -0.26 -8.02 3.84
CA PRO A 96 0.91 -8.39 4.63
C PRO A 96 0.72 -7.97 6.09
N ARG A 97 1.23 -8.78 7.03
CA ARG A 97 1.09 -8.52 8.47
C ARG A 97 1.87 -7.29 8.94
N SER A 98 2.89 -6.89 8.18
CA SER A 98 3.67 -5.67 8.42
C SER A 98 3.14 -4.52 7.56
N MET A 99 2.30 -3.68 8.16
CA MET A 99 1.90 -2.39 7.59
C MET A 99 2.84 -1.28 8.09
N PHE A 100 3.04 -0.25 7.27
CA PHE A 100 3.93 0.87 7.63
C PHE A 100 3.29 1.77 8.70
N CYS A 101 1.99 2.04 8.54
CA CYS A 101 1.13 2.63 9.54
C CYS A 101 0.31 1.52 10.17
N ARG A 102 0.57 1.22 11.44
CA ARG A 102 -0.28 0.33 12.23
C ARG A 102 -0.62 1.04 13.53
N TYR A 103 -1.86 1.48 13.68
CA TYR A 103 -2.33 2.00 14.95
C TYR A 103 -2.48 0.86 15.94
N ASN A 104 -1.90 1.03 17.12
CA ASN A 104 -2.12 0.09 18.21
C ASN A 104 -3.41 0.49 18.93
N TYR A 105 -4.51 -0.20 18.62
CA TYR A 105 -5.81 -0.01 19.27
C TYR A 105 -5.87 -0.45 20.75
N SER A 106 -4.72 -0.75 21.37
CA SER A 106 -4.60 -0.97 22.81
C SER A 106 -4.98 0.30 23.58
N ILE A 107 -6.25 0.37 23.99
CA ILE A 107 -6.75 1.27 25.03
C ILE A 107 -6.50 0.61 26.39
#